data_AF-A0AAC9NE37-F1
#
_entry.id   AF-A0AAC9NE37-F1
#
_cell.length_a   1.000
_cell.length_b   1.000
_cell.length_c   1.000
_cell.angle_alpha   90.00
_cell.angle_beta   90.00
_cell.angle_gamma   90.00
#
_symmetry.space_group_name_H-M   'P 1'
#
loop_
_entity.id
_entity.type
_entity.pdbx_description
1 polymer ?
#
loop_
_entity_poly.entity_id
_entity_poly.type
_entity_poly.pdbx_seq_one_letter_code
_entity_poly.pdbx_strand_id
1 'polypeptide(L)'
;MKTDVLKFYKLEEKEQVITLVKYKGEYKYFLCDREYWVMDWNIRYENYSMVCNEQERERFSIRTLDETNCDRLINELREESVEELQKEFFFRYEVSDNIWDLLDIYPVMLVDFDACMLYVLKLYEAINYEMYIPLHWEYTFVWDSCISGLIPDEFSYWKKDNVDYLALFAEKYHKKTNDDF
;
A
#
# COMPACT_ATOMS: atom_id res chain seq x y z
N MET A 1 -24.50 12.62 -1.33
CA MET A 1 -23.49 11.74 -0.74
C MET A 1 -23.04 10.72 -1.79
N LYS A 2 -22.36 11.19 -2.85
CA LYS A 2 -21.96 10.37 -4.02
C LYS A 2 -20.52 10.67 -4.48
N THR A 3 -19.78 11.48 -3.73
CA THR A 3 -18.58 12.13 -4.25
C THR A 3 -17.28 11.39 -3.89
N ASP A 4 -17.27 10.58 -2.84
CA ASP A 4 -16.02 10.02 -2.30
C ASP A 4 -15.70 8.59 -2.79
N VAL A 5 -16.69 7.82 -3.25
CA VAL A 5 -16.50 6.44 -3.76
C VAL A 5 -15.65 6.39 -5.05
N LEU A 6 -15.70 7.44 -5.88
CA LEU A 6 -14.89 7.51 -7.11
C LEU A 6 -13.39 7.72 -6.85
N LYS A 7 -13.04 8.19 -5.64
CA LYS A 7 -11.64 8.46 -5.27
C LYS A 7 -10.81 7.19 -5.35
N PHE A 8 -11.33 6.11 -4.79
CA PHE A 8 -10.66 4.83 -4.71
C PHE A 8 -10.92 3.92 -5.91
N TYR A 9 -11.74 4.34 -6.87
CA TYR A 9 -12.12 3.47 -7.98
C TYR A 9 -10.95 3.25 -8.95
N LYS A 10 -10.66 1.99 -9.28
CA LYS A 10 -9.65 1.55 -10.26
C LYS A 10 -8.27 2.14 -9.98
N LEU A 11 -7.74 1.90 -8.77
CA LEU A 11 -6.44 2.45 -8.38
C LEU A 11 -5.32 1.93 -9.28
N GLU A 12 -5.37 0.65 -9.64
CA GLU A 12 -4.41 0.03 -10.56
C GLU A 12 -4.36 0.73 -11.93
N GLU A 13 -5.51 1.08 -12.52
CA GLU A 13 -5.58 1.82 -13.80
C GLU A 13 -5.07 3.27 -13.68
N LYS A 14 -5.12 3.85 -12.48
CA LYS A 14 -4.61 5.18 -12.17
C LYS A 14 -3.15 5.15 -11.71
N GLU A 15 -2.53 3.97 -11.67
CA GLU A 15 -1.18 3.74 -11.16
C GLU A 15 -0.99 4.21 -9.70
N GLN A 16 -2.07 4.22 -8.91
CA GLN A 16 -2.04 4.62 -7.50
C GLN A 16 -2.06 3.42 -6.58
N VAL A 17 -1.46 3.56 -5.40
CA VAL A 17 -1.46 2.52 -4.37
C VAL A 17 -1.74 3.13 -3.00
N ILE A 18 -2.35 2.32 -2.14
CA ILE A 18 -2.48 2.65 -0.71
C ILE A 18 -1.24 2.10 0.01
N THR A 19 -0.57 2.97 0.74
CA THR A 19 0.61 2.62 1.54
C THR A 19 0.40 3.06 2.97
N LEU A 20 0.69 2.17 3.92
CA LEU A 20 0.79 2.52 5.33
C LEU A 20 2.23 2.95 5.62
N VAL A 21 2.41 4.04 6.34
CA VAL A 21 3.72 4.50 6.80
C VAL A 21 3.72 4.52 8.32
N LYS A 22 4.80 4.02 8.92
CA LYS A 22 5.12 4.28 10.31
C LYS A 22 6.35 5.17 10.41
N TYR A 23 6.21 6.29 11.11
CA TYR A 23 7.30 7.22 11.34
C TYR A 23 7.07 8.04 12.62
N LYS A 24 8.11 8.17 13.44
CA LYS A 24 8.07 8.81 14.77
C LYS A 24 6.97 8.22 15.67
N GLY A 25 6.72 6.91 15.55
CA GLY A 25 5.68 6.19 16.30
C GLY A 25 4.25 6.41 15.82
N GLU A 26 4.03 7.17 14.75
CA GLU A 26 2.70 7.41 14.18
C GLU A 26 2.50 6.59 12.91
N TYR A 27 1.29 6.07 12.72
CA TYR A 27 0.86 5.40 11.50
C TYR A 27 -0.01 6.31 10.65
N LYS A 28 0.27 6.39 9.35
CA LYS A 28 -0.47 7.23 8.38
C LYS A 28 -0.66 6.49 7.07
N TYR A 29 -1.86 6.58 6.50
CA TYR A 29 -2.15 6.06 5.17
C TYR A 29 -1.94 7.13 4.11
N PHE A 30 -1.44 6.71 2.95
CA PHE A 30 -1.28 7.57 1.77
C PHE A 30 -1.83 6.87 0.54
N LEU A 31 -2.59 7.62 -0.27
CA LEU A 31 -2.99 7.23 -1.62
C LEU A 31 -2.27 8.14 -2.60
N CYS A 32 -1.27 7.59 -3.30
CA CYS A 32 -0.49 8.34 -4.27
C CYS A 32 -0.02 7.45 -5.42
N ASP A 33 0.67 8.06 -6.38
CA ASP A 33 1.36 7.35 -7.45
C ASP A 33 2.30 6.28 -6.86
N ARG A 34 2.27 5.08 -7.44
CA ARG A 34 3.09 3.93 -7.06
C ARG A 34 4.58 4.23 -7.11
N GLU A 35 5.03 5.10 -8.02
CA GLU A 35 6.45 5.40 -8.18
C GLU A 35 7.02 6.19 -7.00
N TYR A 36 6.19 6.88 -6.21
CA TYR A 36 6.65 7.60 -5.02
C TYR A 36 7.19 6.69 -3.91
N TRP A 37 6.94 5.39 -3.99
CA TRP A 37 7.43 4.41 -3.03
C TRP A 37 8.61 3.57 -3.56
N VAL A 38 9.11 3.87 -4.76
CA VAL A 38 10.46 3.44 -5.14
C VAL A 38 11.44 4.18 -4.23
N MET A 39 12.02 3.47 -3.27
CA MET A 39 12.81 4.11 -2.23
C MET A 39 14.19 4.50 -2.74
N ASP A 40 14.88 3.65 -3.50
CA ASP A 40 16.19 3.97 -4.08
C ASP A 40 16.14 3.98 -5.60
N TRP A 41 16.08 5.19 -6.17
CA TRP A 41 16.07 5.37 -7.62
C TRP A 41 17.43 5.07 -8.25
N ASN A 42 18.55 5.19 -7.52
CA ASN A 42 19.87 4.85 -8.07
C ASN A 42 19.90 3.37 -8.48
N ILE A 43 19.39 2.49 -7.61
CA ILE A 43 19.31 1.05 -7.88
C ILE A 43 18.42 0.78 -9.10
N ARG A 44 17.29 1.49 -9.21
CA ARG A 44 16.38 1.34 -10.35
C ARG A 44 17.03 1.74 -11.68
N TYR A 45 17.78 2.85 -11.72
CA TYR A 45 18.49 3.28 -12.92
C TYR A 45 19.58 2.30 -13.33
N GLU A 46 20.35 1.82 -12.36
CA GLU A 46 21.39 0.81 -12.60
C GLU A 46 20.79 -0.48 -13.17
N ASN A 47 19.66 -0.94 -12.62
CA ASN A 47 19.02 -2.19 -13.04
C ASN A 47 18.41 -2.12 -14.45
N TYR A 48 17.91 -0.96 -14.88
CA TYR A 48 17.22 -0.84 -16.18
C TYR A 48 18.00 -0.09 -17.27
N SER A 49 19.23 0.35 -17.00
CA SER A 49 20.02 1.16 -17.95
C SER A 49 19.23 2.34 -18.53
N MET A 50 18.32 2.90 -17.72
CA MET A 50 17.47 4.01 -18.14
C MET A 50 18.31 5.29 -18.14
N VAL A 51 18.18 6.08 -19.21
CA VAL A 51 18.77 7.42 -19.25
C VAL A 51 17.98 8.30 -18.32
N CYS A 52 18.73 8.98 -17.44
CA CYS A 52 18.29 9.98 -16.50
C CYS A 52 17.52 11.08 -17.26
N ASN A 53 16.19 10.94 -17.43
CA ASN A 53 15.37 11.88 -18.19
C ASN A 53 14.78 12.88 -17.19
N GLU A 54 14.92 14.19 -17.44
CA GLU A 54 14.46 15.32 -16.59
C GLU A 54 13.00 15.32 -16.07
N GLN A 55 12.20 14.29 -16.35
CA GLN A 55 11.04 13.90 -15.53
C GLN A 55 11.45 13.52 -14.09
N GLU A 56 12.75 13.27 -13.89
CA GLU A 56 13.51 13.06 -12.67
C GLU A 56 13.75 14.34 -11.86
N ARG A 57 12.70 15.15 -11.74
CA ARG A 57 12.46 15.90 -10.51
C ARG A 57 11.87 14.94 -9.48
N GLU A 58 12.59 13.84 -9.29
CA GLU A 58 12.31 12.63 -8.52
C GLU A 58 11.72 13.01 -7.18
N ARG A 59 10.43 12.71 -6.96
CA ARG A 59 9.80 12.69 -5.62
C ARG A 59 10.29 13.84 -4.72
N PHE A 60 9.96 15.08 -5.09
CA PHE A 60 10.35 16.28 -4.34
C PHE A 60 11.88 16.48 -4.21
N SER A 61 12.65 16.09 -5.23
CA SER A 61 14.12 16.06 -5.24
C SER A 61 14.70 15.14 -4.16
N ILE A 62 14.18 13.91 -4.07
CA ILE A 62 14.64 12.87 -3.16
C ILE A 62 14.93 11.58 -3.96
N ARG A 63 16.22 11.33 -4.18
CA ARG A 63 16.72 10.19 -4.97
C ARG A 63 16.68 8.86 -4.22
N THR A 64 17.07 8.90 -2.95
CA THR A 64 16.95 7.78 -2.01
C THR A 64 16.05 8.21 -0.86
N LEU A 65 14.94 7.50 -0.64
CA LEU A 65 13.99 7.69 0.45
C LEU A 65 14.48 6.92 1.67
N ASP A 66 14.78 7.59 2.75
CA ASP A 66 15.21 6.94 3.98
C ASP A 66 14.60 7.63 5.21
N GLU A 67 14.90 7.12 6.38
CA GLU A 67 14.43 7.63 7.67
C GLU A 67 14.90 9.07 7.97
N THR A 68 15.96 9.53 7.30
CA THR A 68 16.52 10.87 7.49
C THR A 68 15.79 11.94 6.66
N ASN A 69 15.11 11.53 5.59
CA ASN A 69 14.50 12.45 4.63
C ASN A 69 13.01 12.18 4.33
N CYS A 70 12.42 11.13 4.92
CA CYS A 70 11.01 10.77 4.69
C CYS A 70 10.01 11.86 5.03
N ASP A 71 10.31 12.73 6.00
CA ASP A 71 9.53 13.93 6.34
C ASP A 71 9.20 14.76 5.09
N ARG A 72 10.16 14.92 4.16
CA ARG A 72 9.95 15.70 2.93
C ARG A 72 8.92 15.07 2.01
N LEU A 73 8.89 13.75 1.91
CA LEU A 73 7.87 13.05 1.14
C LEU A 73 6.52 13.13 1.85
N ILE A 74 6.48 12.73 3.13
CA ILE A 74 5.25 12.60 3.92
C ILE A 74 4.48 13.92 3.96
N ASN A 75 5.17 15.05 4.10
CA ASN A 75 4.52 16.37 4.15
C ASN A 75 3.92 16.84 2.81
N GLU A 76 4.36 16.26 1.69
CA GLU A 76 3.86 16.60 0.36
C GLU A 76 2.75 15.65 -0.10
N LEU A 77 2.67 14.46 0.50
CA LEU A 77 1.61 13.50 0.21
C LEU A 77 0.35 13.82 0.98
N ARG A 78 -0.79 13.54 0.33
CA ARG A 78 -2.09 13.62 0.99
C ARG A 78 -2.29 12.39 1.87
N GLU A 79 -2.41 12.62 3.17
CA GLU A 79 -2.83 11.60 4.13
C GLU A 79 -4.30 11.20 3.87
N GLU A 80 -4.56 9.92 4.02
CA GLU A 80 -5.87 9.29 3.94
C GLU A 80 -6.37 8.88 5.32
N SER A 81 -7.64 9.15 5.59
CA SER A 81 -8.21 8.76 6.87
C SER A 81 -8.56 7.27 6.89
N VAL A 82 -8.25 6.60 8.01
CA VAL A 82 -8.67 5.22 8.24
C VAL A 82 -10.20 5.08 8.13
N GLU A 83 -10.95 6.09 8.59
CA GLU A 83 -12.42 6.09 8.53
C GLU A 83 -12.95 6.10 7.08
N GLU A 84 -12.37 6.91 6.18
CA GLU A 84 -12.77 6.91 4.76
C GLU A 84 -12.40 5.60 4.06
N LEU A 85 -11.20 5.08 4.32
CA LEU A 85 -10.77 3.78 3.80
C LEU A 85 -11.68 2.65 4.28
N GLN A 86 -12.06 2.66 5.56
CA GLN A 86 -12.98 1.70 6.13
C GLN A 86 -14.37 1.79 5.49
N LYS A 87 -14.92 3.00 5.30
CA LYS A 87 -16.22 3.20 4.63
C LYS A 87 -16.21 2.66 3.20
N GLU A 88 -15.16 2.96 2.44
CA GLU A 88 -15.01 2.45 1.08
C GLU A 88 -14.87 0.92 1.08
N PHE A 89 -14.07 0.36 1.98
CA PHE A 89 -13.88 -1.08 2.10
C PHE A 89 -15.18 -1.82 2.36
N PHE A 90 -15.95 -1.39 3.36
CA PHE A 90 -17.23 -2.04 3.67
C PHE A 90 -18.29 -1.80 2.60
N PHE A 91 -18.28 -0.66 1.93
CA PHE A 91 -19.13 -0.45 0.76
C PHE A 91 -18.84 -1.49 -0.34
N ARG A 92 -17.55 -1.71 -0.68
CA ARG A 92 -17.16 -2.73 -1.68
C ARG A 92 -17.47 -4.14 -1.21
N TYR A 93 -17.25 -4.45 0.06
CA TYR A 93 -17.57 -5.75 0.64
C TYR A 93 -19.06 -6.09 0.50
N GLU A 94 -19.95 -5.10 0.64
CA GLU A 94 -21.40 -5.28 0.52
C GLU A 94 -21.88 -5.44 -0.92
N VAL A 95 -21.24 -4.76 -1.89
CA VAL A 95 -21.75 -4.68 -3.27
C VAL A 95 -20.98 -5.53 -4.28
N SER A 96 -19.76 -5.95 -3.96
CA SER A 96 -18.92 -6.75 -4.86
C SER A 96 -19.06 -8.25 -4.58
N ASP A 97 -18.99 -9.03 -5.66
CA ASP A 97 -18.82 -10.49 -5.62
C ASP A 97 -17.39 -10.91 -6.00
N ASN A 98 -16.49 -9.94 -6.19
CA ASN A 98 -15.15 -10.13 -6.70
C ASN A 98 -14.10 -9.66 -5.68
N ILE A 99 -13.24 -10.59 -5.23
CA ILE A 99 -12.16 -10.30 -4.27
C ILE A 99 -11.20 -9.22 -4.79
N TRP A 100 -11.02 -9.11 -6.12
CA TRP A 100 -10.15 -8.10 -6.72
C TRP A 100 -10.60 -6.67 -6.42
N ASP A 101 -11.91 -6.42 -6.25
CA ASP A 101 -12.41 -5.08 -5.94
C ASP A 101 -12.02 -4.63 -4.52
N LEU A 102 -11.89 -5.59 -3.59
CA LEU A 102 -11.41 -5.36 -2.23
C LEU A 102 -9.88 -5.25 -2.21
N LEU A 103 -9.19 -6.09 -2.98
CA LEU A 103 -7.72 -6.04 -3.09
C LEU A 103 -7.20 -4.77 -3.78
N ASP A 104 -8.01 -4.12 -4.64
CA ASP A 104 -7.67 -2.82 -5.26
C ASP A 104 -7.46 -1.73 -4.20
N ILE A 105 -8.18 -1.79 -3.08
CA ILE A 105 -8.07 -0.83 -1.97
C ILE A 105 -7.36 -1.41 -0.75
N TYR A 106 -6.72 -2.57 -0.85
CA TYR A 106 -5.91 -3.13 0.23
C TYR A 106 -4.51 -2.48 0.20
N PRO A 107 -3.86 -2.22 1.36
CA PRO A 107 -2.57 -1.55 1.33
C PRO A 107 -1.54 -2.49 0.69
N VAL A 108 -0.72 -1.93 -0.20
CA VAL A 108 0.30 -2.70 -0.93
C VAL A 108 1.50 -3.00 -0.03
N MET A 109 1.83 -2.06 0.85
CA MET A 109 2.96 -2.17 1.75
C MET A 109 2.78 -1.35 3.03
N LEU A 110 3.59 -1.71 4.03
CA LEU A 110 3.91 -0.89 5.19
C LEU A 110 5.39 -0.47 5.10
N VAL A 111 5.65 0.83 5.10
CA VAL A 111 7.00 1.41 5.18
C VAL A 111 7.23 1.86 6.63
N ASP A 112 8.07 1.13 7.36
CA ASP A 112 8.41 1.45 8.75
C ASP A 112 9.77 2.16 8.79
N PHE A 113 9.74 3.50 8.75
CA PHE A 113 10.92 4.34 8.85
C PHE A 113 11.56 4.29 10.24
N ASP A 114 10.82 3.92 11.29
CA ASP A 114 11.39 3.80 12.64
C ASP A 114 12.26 2.55 12.75
N ALA A 115 11.93 1.49 12.01
CA ALA A 115 12.65 0.23 11.99
C ALA A 115 13.57 0.02 10.78
N CYS A 116 13.53 0.93 9.78
CA CYS A 116 14.20 0.76 8.48
C CYS A 116 13.75 -0.53 7.76
N MET A 117 12.44 -0.80 7.80
CA MET A 117 11.83 -2.03 7.28
C MET A 117 10.77 -1.72 6.22
N LEU A 118 10.81 -2.47 5.12
CA LEU A 118 9.73 -2.55 4.13
C LEU A 118 8.96 -3.86 4.29
N TYR A 119 7.67 -3.76 4.59
CA TYR A 119 6.76 -4.90 4.64
C TYR A 119 5.88 -4.92 3.39
N VAL A 120 6.08 -5.90 2.51
CA VAL A 120 5.24 -6.07 1.31
C VAL A 120 4.01 -6.88 1.69
N LEU A 121 2.83 -6.25 1.63
CA LEU A 121 1.55 -6.82 2.07
C LEU A 121 0.74 -7.43 0.91
N LYS A 122 0.88 -6.87 -0.30
CA LYS A 122 0.27 -7.37 -1.54
C LYS A 122 1.30 -7.29 -2.66
N LEU A 123 1.40 -8.35 -3.47
CA LEU A 123 2.20 -8.30 -4.70
C LEU A 123 1.52 -7.37 -5.69
N TYR A 124 2.25 -6.37 -6.16
CA TYR A 124 1.80 -5.42 -7.16
C TYR A 124 2.59 -5.65 -8.45
N GLU A 125 1.92 -6.13 -9.50
CA GLU A 125 2.59 -6.66 -10.70
C GLU A 125 3.51 -5.63 -11.41
N ALA A 126 3.28 -4.34 -11.20
CA ALA A 126 4.03 -3.30 -11.90
C ALA A 126 5.39 -2.95 -11.26
N ILE A 127 5.56 -3.11 -9.94
CA ILE A 127 6.79 -2.69 -9.24
C ILE A 127 7.12 -3.68 -8.11
N ASN A 128 8.31 -4.26 -8.21
CA ASN A 128 8.94 -5.06 -7.16
C ASN A 128 9.71 -4.14 -6.20
N TYR A 129 8.99 -3.50 -5.26
CA TYR A 129 9.55 -2.49 -4.35
C TYR A 129 10.77 -2.96 -3.56
N GLU A 130 10.79 -4.24 -3.20
CA GLU A 130 11.87 -4.87 -2.45
C GLU A 130 13.24 -4.81 -3.16
N MET A 131 13.25 -4.63 -4.48
CA MET A 131 14.48 -4.48 -5.25
C MET A 131 15.05 -3.05 -5.21
N TYR A 132 14.32 -2.09 -4.64
CA TYR A 132 14.68 -0.67 -4.64
C TYR A 132 14.60 -0.06 -3.24
N ILE A 133 15.06 -0.77 -2.21
CA ILE A 133 15.16 -0.24 -0.85
C ILE A 133 16.53 0.41 -0.61
N PRO A 134 16.64 1.36 0.33
CA PRO A 134 17.90 2.01 0.64
C PRO A 134 18.95 1.02 1.16
N LEU A 135 20.21 1.43 1.12
CA LEU A 135 21.27 0.72 1.84
C LEU A 135 20.84 0.55 3.30
N HIS A 136 21.26 -0.54 3.97
CA HIS A 136 20.97 -0.89 5.38
C HIS A 136 19.49 -1.13 5.76
N TRP A 137 18.55 -0.90 4.85
CA TRP A 137 17.16 -1.31 5.04
C TRP A 137 16.98 -2.79 4.79
N GLU A 138 15.97 -3.37 5.44
CA GLU A 138 15.54 -4.74 5.25
C GLU A 138 14.10 -4.79 4.71
N TYR A 139 13.72 -5.93 4.12
CA TYR A 139 12.36 -6.16 3.66
C TYR A 139 11.85 -7.55 4.00
N THR A 140 10.52 -7.70 4.05
CA THR A 140 9.88 -9.01 4.15
C THR A 140 8.52 -9.02 3.47
N PHE A 141 8.13 -10.19 2.96
CA PHE A 141 6.77 -10.44 2.49
C PHE A 141 5.92 -10.88 3.67
N VAL A 142 4.80 -10.18 3.88
CA VAL A 142 3.88 -10.49 4.97
C VAL A 142 2.70 -11.26 4.41
N TRP A 143 2.61 -12.53 4.81
CA TRP A 143 1.44 -13.36 4.55
C TRP A 143 0.30 -12.97 5.49
N ASP A 144 -0.96 -13.12 5.07
CA ASP A 144 -2.15 -12.65 5.80
C ASP A 144 -2.18 -13.05 7.29
N SER A 145 -1.68 -14.25 7.63
CA SER A 145 -1.60 -14.73 9.02
C SER A 145 -0.59 -13.99 9.90
N CYS A 146 0.36 -13.26 9.32
CA CYS A 146 1.44 -12.54 10.00
C CYS A 146 1.16 -11.04 10.18
N ILE A 147 0.07 -10.52 9.61
CA ILE A 147 -0.29 -9.09 9.73
C ILE A 147 -0.77 -8.76 11.15
N SER A 148 -1.35 -9.75 11.83
CA SER A 148 -1.77 -9.61 13.22
C SER A 148 -0.56 -9.31 14.12
N GLY A 149 -0.54 -8.12 14.71
CA GLY A 149 0.57 -7.62 15.53
C GLY A 149 1.59 -6.74 14.80
N LEU A 150 1.58 -6.71 13.46
CA LEU A 150 2.39 -5.79 12.67
C LEU A 150 1.70 -4.43 12.52
N ILE A 151 0.40 -4.47 12.18
CA ILE A 151 -0.44 -3.28 12.02
C ILE A 151 -1.44 -3.27 13.19
N PRO A 152 -1.51 -2.19 13.99
CA PRO A 152 -2.50 -2.09 15.05
C PRO A 152 -3.93 -2.17 14.50
N ASP A 153 -4.86 -2.70 15.30
CA ASP A 153 -6.24 -2.91 14.83
C ASP A 153 -6.93 -1.59 14.48
N GLU A 154 -6.60 -0.47 15.14
CA GLU A 154 -7.12 0.86 14.80
C GLU A 154 -6.69 1.36 13.42
N PHE A 155 -5.65 0.78 12.80
CA PHE A 155 -5.22 1.11 11.43
C PHE A 155 -5.65 0.03 10.43
N SER A 156 -6.05 -1.15 10.89
CA SER A 156 -6.50 -2.25 10.02
C SER A 156 -7.93 -2.02 9.52
N TYR A 157 -8.13 -1.11 8.55
CA TYR A 157 -9.48 -0.69 8.10
C TYR A 157 -10.34 -1.80 7.48
N TRP A 158 -9.74 -2.91 7.06
CA TRP A 158 -10.45 -4.11 6.59
C TRP A 158 -10.97 -4.98 7.75
N LYS A 159 -10.64 -4.63 8.99
CA LYS A 159 -11.15 -5.28 10.20
C LYS A 159 -12.23 -4.44 10.87
N LYS A 160 -13.16 -5.13 11.54
CA LYS A 160 -14.16 -4.53 12.42
C LYS A 160 -14.57 -5.53 13.49
N ASP A 161 -14.67 -5.08 14.74
CA ASP A 161 -15.07 -5.91 15.89
C ASP A 161 -14.22 -7.20 16.03
N ASN A 162 -12.90 -7.09 15.80
CA ASN A 162 -11.92 -8.20 15.77
C ASN A 162 -12.16 -9.26 14.68
N VAL A 163 -12.94 -8.93 13.66
CA VAL A 163 -13.18 -9.78 12.48
C VAL A 163 -12.43 -9.22 11.29
N ASP A 164 -11.67 -10.07 10.61
CA ASP A 164 -11.01 -9.75 9.33
C ASP A 164 -11.97 -10.01 8.16
N TYR A 165 -12.52 -8.96 7.58
CA TYR A 165 -13.51 -9.08 6.52
C TYR A 165 -12.88 -9.38 5.15
N LEU A 166 -11.60 -9.09 4.95
CA LEU A 166 -10.91 -9.51 3.74
C LEU A 166 -10.75 -11.03 3.72
N ALA A 167 -10.30 -11.61 4.84
CA ALA A 167 -10.19 -13.06 5.00
C ALA A 167 -11.56 -13.75 4.85
N LEU A 168 -12.61 -13.22 5.48
CA LEU A 168 -13.96 -13.77 5.33
C LEU A 168 -14.45 -13.71 3.88
N PHE A 169 -14.17 -12.63 3.15
CA PHE A 169 -14.54 -12.53 1.75
C PHE A 169 -13.78 -13.55 0.90
N ALA A 170 -12.48 -13.72 1.13
CA ALA A 170 -11.66 -14.70 0.42
C ALA A 170 -12.17 -16.13 0.64
N GLU A 171 -12.52 -16.50 1.88
CA GLU A 171 -13.13 -17.80 2.18
C GLU A 171 -14.47 -18.02 1.46
N LYS A 172 -15.33 -17.00 1.41
CA LYS A 172 -16.61 -17.05 0.68
C LYS A 172 -16.38 -17.21 -0.82
N TYR A 173 -15.43 -16.46 -1.37
CA TYR A 173 -15.07 -16.50 -2.79
C TYR A 173 -14.56 -17.89 -3.19
N HIS A 174 -13.64 -18.47 -2.41
CA HIS A 174 -13.12 -19.82 -2.67
C HIS A 174 -14.19 -20.92 -2.61
N LYS A 175 -15.14 -20.84 -1.67
CA LYS A 175 -16.27 -21.79 -1.61
C LYS A 175 -17.14 -21.69 -2.86
N LYS A 176 -17.51 -20.47 -3.27
CA LYS A 176 -18.32 -20.23 -4.47
C LYS A 176 -17.64 -20.79 -5.72
N THR A 177 -16.34 -20.53 -5.90
CA THR A 177 -15.60 -21.05 -7.06
C THR A 177 -15.47 -22.56 -7.08
N ASN A 178 -15.49 -23.24 -5.93
CA ASN A 178 -15.42 -24.69 -5.87
C ASN A 178 -16.78 -25.38 -6.07
N ASP A 179 -17.89 -24.69 -5.79
CA ASP A 179 -19.25 -25.20 -6.02
C ASP A 179 -19.70 -25.04 -7.49
N ASP A 180 -19.00 -24.22 -8.27
CA ASP A 180 -19.28 -23.95 -9.70
C ASP A 180 -18.58 -24.95 -10.67
N PHE A 181 -17.91 -25.99 -10.15
CA PHE A 181 -17.26 -27.08 -10.91
C PHE A 181 -17.81 -28.47 -10.54
#